data_AF-A0A0F8L5B3-F1
#
_entry.id   AF-A0A0F8L5B3-F1
#
_cell.length_a   1.000
_cell.length_b   1.000
_cell.length_c   1.000
_cell.angle_alpha   90.00
_cell.angle_beta   90.00
_cell.angle_gamma   90.00
#
_symmetry.space_group_name_H-M   'P 1'
#
loop_
_entity.id
_entity.type
_entity.pdbx_description
1 polymer ?
#
loop_
_entity_poly.entity_id
_entity_poly.type
_entity_poly.pdbx_seq_one_letter_code
_entity_poly.pdbx_strand_id
1 'polypeptide(L)'
;MAQDKKCELCGENDSRVIEKHHIFGRNNSPEIMLLCKNCHYKITHGQNKITPKRRSKNAPLNDLDKFLLVSSGILLQEIGKVTREMGNVLVEMSKGE
;
A
#
# COMPACT_ATOMS: atom_id res chain seq x y z
N MET A 1 -9.41 -11.94 -20.60
CA MET A 1 -8.89 -10.56 -20.60
C MET A 1 -7.65 -10.56 -19.74
N ALA A 2 -6.47 -10.26 -20.29
CA ALA A 2 -5.27 -10.15 -19.47
C ALA A 2 -5.46 -8.93 -18.56
N GLN A 3 -5.47 -9.15 -17.24
CA GLN A 3 -5.53 -8.06 -16.28
C GLN A 3 -4.25 -7.23 -16.46
N ASP A 4 -4.40 -5.97 -16.84
CA ASP A 4 -3.29 -5.03 -16.90
C ASP A 4 -2.62 -4.98 -15.52
N LYS A 5 -1.43 -5.59 -15.42
CA LYS A 5 -0.65 -5.65 -14.19
C LYS A 5 0.00 -4.28 -13.98
N LYS A 6 -0.77 -3.37 -13.41
CA LYS A 6 -0.29 -2.06 -12.95
C LYS A 6 -0.30 -1.98 -11.43
N CYS A 7 0.61 -1.20 -10.88
CA CYS A 7 0.63 -0.80 -9.48
C CYS A 7 -0.63 0.01 -9.20
N GLU A 8 -1.44 -0.44 -8.25
CA GLU A 8 -2.69 0.21 -7.86
C GLU A 8 -2.46 1.54 -7.13
N LEU A 9 -1.22 1.83 -6.68
CA LEU A 9 -0.87 3.09 -6.02
C LEU A 9 -0.27 4.14 -6.95
N CYS A 10 0.72 3.78 -7.76
CA CYS A 10 1.48 4.76 -8.56
C CYS A 10 1.33 4.58 -10.07
N GLY A 11 0.57 3.58 -10.53
CA GLY A 11 0.33 3.35 -11.95
C GLY A 11 1.48 2.71 -12.73
N GLU A 12 2.62 2.40 -12.10
CA GLU A 12 3.72 1.63 -12.70
C GLU A 12 3.18 0.38 -13.39
N ASN A 13 3.59 0.12 -14.63
CA ASN A 13 3.01 -0.92 -15.48
C ASN A 13 4.04 -1.93 -16.01
N ASP A 14 5.32 -1.82 -15.63
CA ASP A 14 6.30 -2.88 -15.87
C ASP A 14 5.98 -4.11 -15.02
N SER A 15 5.32 -5.08 -15.65
CA SER A 15 4.91 -6.34 -15.03
C SER A 15 6.02 -7.11 -14.32
N ARG A 16 7.31 -6.88 -14.65
CA ARG A 16 8.47 -7.53 -14.01
C ARG A 16 8.70 -7.03 -12.58
N VAL A 17 8.18 -5.86 -12.24
CA VAL A 17 8.32 -5.25 -10.92
C VAL A 17 7.01 -5.22 -10.12
N ILE A 18 5.92 -5.78 -10.65
CA ILE A 18 4.63 -5.86 -9.96
C ILE A 18 4.55 -7.13 -9.10
N GLU A 19 4.23 -6.96 -7.83
CA GLU A 19 4.10 -7.99 -6.81
C GLU A 19 2.72 -7.95 -6.15
N LYS A 20 2.28 -9.11 -5.65
CA LYS A 20 1.06 -9.22 -4.85
C LYS A 20 1.35 -8.83 -3.40
N HIS A 21 0.65 -7.84 -2.88
CA HIS A 21 0.74 -7.39 -1.49
C HIS A 21 -0.52 -7.76 -0.71
N HIS A 22 -0.36 -8.33 0.49
CA HIS A 22 -1.49 -8.67 1.37
C HIS A 22 -1.74 -7.49 2.31
N ILE A 23 -2.85 -6.77 2.09
CA ILE A 23 -3.14 -5.46 2.72
C ILE A 23 -3.11 -5.56 4.25
N PHE A 24 -3.72 -6.60 4.80
CA PHE A 24 -3.79 -6.84 6.26
C PHE A 24 -2.79 -7.89 6.75
N GLY A 25 -1.80 -8.22 5.93
CA GLY A 25 -0.84 -9.29 6.18
C GLY A 25 -1.35 -10.67 5.75
N ARG A 26 -0.43 -11.49 5.23
CA ARG A 26 -0.72 -12.78 4.58
C ARG A 26 -1.52 -13.77 5.44
N ASN A 27 -1.37 -13.71 6.76
CA ASN A 27 -2.04 -14.66 7.67
C ASN A 27 -3.41 -14.17 8.17
N ASN A 28 -3.79 -12.92 7.88
CA ASN A 28 -4.97 -12.30 8.47
C ASN A 28 -6.09 -12.04 7.46
N SER A 29 -5.77 -11.91 6.16
CA SER A 29 -6.78 -11.66 5.12
C SER A 29 -6.33 -12.20 3.76
N PRO A 30 -7.26 -12.72 2.93
CA PRO A 30 -6.99 -13.08 1.53
C PRO A 30 -6.95 -11.86 0.60
N GLU A 31 -7.23 -10.64 1.09
CA GLU A 31 -7.24 -9.44 0.27
C GLU A 31 -5.83 -9.09 -0.23
N ILE A 32 -5.73 -8.95 -1.55
CA ILE A 32 -4.49 -8.71 -2.27
C ILE A 32 -4.63 -7.48 -3.15
N MET A 33 -3.60 -6.65 -3.15
CA MET A 33 -3.41 -5.55 -4.10
C MET A 33 -2.14 -5.76 -4.93
N LEU A 34 -2.12 -5.25 -6.16
CA LEU A 34 -0.93 -5.23 -7.01
C LEU A 34 -0.11 -3.97 -6.75
N LEU A 35 1.16 -4.14 -6.36
CA LEU A 35 2.09 -3.04 -6.09
C LEU A 35 3.39 -3.22 -6.85
N CYS A 36 4.01 -2.13 -7.29
CA CYS A 36 5.41 -2.18 -7.73
C CYS A 36 6.33 -2.41 -6.51
N LYS A 37 7.53 -2.97 -6.74
CA LYS A 37 8.54 -3.22 -5.69
C LYS A 37 8.79 -2.01 -4.78
N ASN A 38 8.78 -0.79 -5.32
CA ASN A 38 8.99 0.43 -4.55
C ASN A 38 7.83 0.73 -3.59
N CYS A 39 6.59 0.72 -4.08
CA CYS A 39 5.40 0.91 -3.25
C CYS A 39 5.25 -0.23 -2.22
N HIS A 40 5.52 -1.47 -2.66
CA HIS A 40 5.48 -2.64 -1.81
C HIS A 40 6.47 -2.53 -0.64
N TYR A 41 7.71 -2.09 -0.90
CA TYR A 41 8.72 -1.88 0.13
C TYR A 41 8.30 -0.82 1.15
N LYS A 42 7.80 0.34 0.72
CA LYS A 42 7.38 1.42 1.62
C LYS A 42 6.27 0.99 2.58
N ILE A 43 5.22 0.35 2.05
CA ILE A 43 4.12 -0.16 2.87
C ILE A 43 4.63 -1.21 3.84
N THR A 44 5.39 -2.19 3.36
CA THR A 44 5.94 -3.27 4.20
C THR A 44 6.86 -2.72 5.30
N HIS A 45 7.69 -1.74 4.98
CA HIS A 45 8.56 -1.07 5.95
C HIS A 45 7.74 -0.41 7.06
N GLY A 46 6.65 0.28 6.70
CA GLY A 46 5.73 0.84 7.68
C GLY A 46 5.03 -0.23 8.52
N GLN A 47 4.50 -1.28 7.90
CA GLN A 47 3.84 -2.40 8.59
C GLN A 47 4.79 -3.13 9.57
N ASN A 48 6.07 -3.22 9.23
CA ASN A 48 7.09 -3.89 10.03
C ASN A 48 7.54 -3.08 11.26
N LYS A 49 7.01 -1.87 11.50
CA LYS A 49 7.11 -1.21 12.81
C LYS A 49 6.52 -2.07 13.93
N ILE A 50 5.68 -3.05 13.60
CA ILE A 50 5.19 -4.09 14.50
C ILE A 50 5.84 -5.42 14.09
N THR A 51 6.56 -6.02 15.04
CA THR A 51 7.29 -7.28 14.81
C THR A 51 6.34 -8.40 14.37
N PRO A 52 6.78 -9.37 13.52
CA PRO A 52 5.98 -10.52 13.12
C PRO A 52 5.29 -11.26 14.27
N LYS A 53 5.96 -11.41 15.42
CA LYS A 53 5.42 -12.05 16.62
C LYS A 53 4.14 -11.36 17.13
N ARG A 54 4.16 -10.02 17.15
CA ARG A 54 3.08 -9.15 17.65
C ARG A 54 1.90 -9.01 16.67
N ARG A 55 2.03 -9.50 15.44
CA ARG A 55 0.94 -9.56 14.45
C ARG A 55 0.64 -10.99 14.01
N SER A 56 1.08 -11.98 14.80
CA SER A 56 0.79 -13.38 14.57
C SER A 56 -0.65 -13.69 14.99
N LYS A 57 -1.19 -14.83 14.52
CA LYS A 57 -2.52 -15.31 14.92
C LYS A 57 -2.67 -15.50 16.44
N ASN A 58 -1.55 -15.67 17.13
CA ASN A 58 -1.48 -15.88 18.59
C ASN A 58 -1.11 -14.60 19.35
N ALA A 59 -1.07 -13.44 18.67
CA ALA A 59 -0.82 -12.17 19.34
C ALA A 59 -2.00 -11.80 20.27
N PRO A 60 -1.75 -11.08 21.38
CA PRO A 60 -2.82 -10.50 22.17
C PRO A 60 -3.73 -9.62 21.30
N LEU A 61 -5.04 -9.66 21.52
CA LEU A 61 -6.04 -8.88 20.76
C LEU A 61 -5.62 -7.42 20.53
N ASN A 62 -5.17 -6.75 21.60
CA ASN A 62 -4.74 -5.35 21.55
C ASN A 62 -3.56 -5.06 20.61
N ASP A 63 -2.74 -6.07 20.26
CA ASP A 63 -1.62 -5.88 19.33
C ASP A 63 -2.05 -6.02 17.86
N LEU A 64 -3.12 -6.78 17.57
CA LEU A 64 -3.72 -6.84 16.24
C LEU A 64 -4.39 -5.50 15.88
N ASP A 65 -5.13 -4.90 16.80
CA ASP A 65 -5.78 -3.60 16.58
C ASP A 65 -4.75 -2.49 16.30
N LYS A 66 -3.65 -2.48 17.05
CA LYS A 66 -2.52 -1.57 16.80
C LYS A 66 -1.92 -1.79 15.41
N PHE A 67 -1.80 -3.05 14.98
CA PHE A 67 -1.29 -3.39 13.66
C PHE A 67 -2.20 -2.90 12.54
N LEU A 68 -3.50 -3.10 12.67
CA LEU A 68 -4.47 -2.64 11.70
C LEU A 68 -4.48 -1.11 11.61
N LEU A 69 -4.50 -0.41 12.75
CA LEU A 69 -4.47 1.06 12.79
C LEU A 69 -3.20 1.65 12.16
N VAL A 70 -2.02 1.10 12.48
CA VAL A 70 -0.76 1.54 11.87
C VAL A 70 -0.75 1.28 10.36
N SER A 71 -1.17 0.09 9.94
CA SER A 71 -1.22 -0.29 8.52
C SER A 71 -2.14 0.62 7.71
N SER A 72 -3.34 0.88 8.23
CA SER A 72 -4.30 1.81 7.61
C SER A 72 -3.75 3.23 7.53
N GLY A 73 -3.09 3.72 8.58
CA GLY A 73 -2.48 5.05 8.58
C GLY A 73 -1.40 5.22 7.51
N ILE A 74 -0.58 4.19 7.29
CA ILE A 74 0.46 4.20 6.24
C ILE A 74 -0.17 4.20 4.85
N LEU A 75 -1.17 3.35 4.63
CA LEU A 75 -1.88 3.31 3.36
C LEU A 75 -2.51 4.68 3.04
N LEU A 76 -3.17 5.30 4.01
CA LEU A 76 -3.77 6.63 3.86
C LEU A 76 -2.72 7.73 3.58
N GLN A 77 -1.52 7.65 4.15
CA GLN A 77 -0.43 8.57 3.85
C GLN A 77 0.04 8.46 2.39
N GLU A 78 0.22 7.23 1.89
CA GLU A 78 0.62 7.02 0.49
C GLU A 78 -0.49 7.47 -0.48
N ILE A 79 -1.76 7.16 -0.19
CA ILE A 79 -2.92 7.65 -0.97
C ILE A 79 -2.93 9.19 -0.98
N GLY A 80 -2.81 9.83 0.19
CA GLY A 80 -2.81 11.29 0.30
C GLY A 80 -1.67 11.94 -0.48
N LYS A 81 -0.49 11.32 -0.48
CA LYS A 81 0.65 11.79 -1.28
C LYS A 81 0.36 11.74 -2.78
N VAL A 82 -0.11 10.60 -3.28
CA VAL A 82 -0.41 10.42 -4.71
C VAL A 82 -1.50 11.37 -5.17
N THR A 83 -2.59 11.49 -4.39
CA THR A 83 -3.70 12.41 -4.71
C THR A 83 -3.22 13.86 -4.80
N ARG A 84 -2.35 14.29 -3.89
CA ARG A 84 -1.77 15.64 -3.92
C ARG A 84 -0.89 15.86 -5.14
N GLU A 85 -0.02 14.90 -5.46
CA GLU A 85 0.86 14.98 -6.63
C GLU A 85 0.05 15.06 -7.94
N MET A 86 -1.00 14.24 -8.08
CA MET A 86 -1.92 14.30 -9.20
C MET A 86 -2.65 15.65 -9.27
N GLY A 87 -3.15 16.16 -8.13
CA GLY A 87 -3.79 17.47 -8.07
C GLY A 87 -2.87 18.61 -8.53
N ASN A 88 -1.60 18.58 -8.14
CA ASN A 88 -0.62 19.56 -8.60
C ASN A 88 -0.39 19.50 -10.11
N VAL A 89 -0.32 18.30 -10.70
CA VAL A 89 -0.21 18.14 -12.16
C VAL A 89 -1.39 18.80 -12.87
N LEU A 90 -2.61 18.55 -12.40
CA LEU A 90 -3.83 19.14 -12.98
C LEU A 90 -3.85 20.67 -12.88
N VAL A 91 -3.40 21.23 -11.74
CA VAL A 91 -3.28 22.68 -11.57
C VAL A 91 -2.25 23.30 -12.52
N GLU A 92 -1.12 22.64 -12.78
CA GLU A 92 -0.15 23.15 -13.75
C GLU A 92 -0.69 23.07 -15.19
N MET A 93 -1.44 22.01 -15.51
CA MET A 93 -2.08 21.88 -16.82
C MET A 93 -3.10 22.99 -17.08
N SER A 94 -3.85 23.43 -16.06
CA SER A 94 -4.84 24.49 -16.21
C SER A 94 -4.26 25.90 -16.34
N LYS A 95 -2.94 26.09 -16.18
CA LYS A 95 -2.28 27.40 -16.37
C LYS A 95 -1.92 27.70 -17.83
N GLY A 96 -2.03 26.70 -18.71
CA GLY A 96 -1.79 26.83 -20.15
C GLY A 96 -3.06 27.08 -20.98
N GLU A 97 -4.23 27.15 -20.33
CA GLU A 97 -5.53 27.56 -20.89
C GLU A 97 -5.78 29.05 -20.62
#